data_AF-H2ZSH3-F1
#
_entry.id   AF-H2ZSH3-F1
#
_cell.length_a   1.000
_cell.length_b   1.000
_cell.length_c   1.000
_cell.angle_alpha   90.00
_cell.angle_beta   90.00
_cell.angle_gamma   90.00
#
_symmetry.space_group_name_H-M   'P 1'
#
loop_
_entity.id
_entity.type
_entity.pdbx_description
1 polymer ?
#
loop_
_entity_poly.entity_id
_entity_poly.type
_entity_poly.pdbx_seq_one_letter_code
_entity_poly.pdbx_strand_id
1 'polypeptide(L)'
;ERILYHGTKADVCDIINADGFNRSYSGANATMYGEGTYFAVNASYSASDTYSQPEQGSQKKMMYRAKVLTGDYCKGQEGFKEPPLKDPKGRERYDSVVDRDNPTMYVVFQDNQAYPEYLIVLK
;
A
#
# COMPACT_ATOMS: atom_id res chain seq x y z
N GLU A 1 12.21 -4.18 -6.93
CA GLU A 1 11.79 -3.04 -6.09
C GLU A 1 11.08 -2.02 -6.98
N ARG A 2 10.06 -1.32 -6.45
CA ARG A 2 9.38 -0.20 -7.12
C ARG A 2 9.25 0.99 -6.17
N ILE A 3 9.29 2.20 -6.72
CA ILE A 3 8.91 3.42 -6.01
C ILE A 3 7.41 3.63 -6.19
N LEU A 4 6.66 3.64 -5.09
CA LEU A 4 5.20 3.75 -5.08
C LEU A 4 4.71 4.75 -4.03
N TYR A 5 3.42 5.05 -4.03
CA TYR A 5 2.83 6.09 -3.20
C TYR A 5 1.74 5.56 -2.27
N HIS A 6 1.72 6.02 -1.02
CA HIS A 6 0.71 5.64 -0.03
C HIS A 6 0.14 6.90 0.63
N GLY A 7 -1.14 7.21 0.37
CA GLY A 7 -1.83 8.29 1.05
C GLY A 7 -2.30 7.84 2.43
N THR A 8 -2.17 8.71 3.43
CA THR A 8 -2.61 8.41 4.80
C THR A 8 -3.08 9.65 5.54
N LYS A 9 -3.58 9.45 6.76
CA LYS A 9 -3.97 10.53 7.68
C LYS A 9 -2.76 11.02 8.47
N ALA A 10 -2.84 12.26 8.95
CA ALA A 10 -1.78 12.87 9.76
C ALA A 10 -1.50 12.10 11.06
N ASP A 11 -2.54 11.61 11.74
CA ASP A 11 -2.45 10.85 12.99
C ASP A 11 -1.79 9.47 12.84
N VAL A 12 -1.75 8.91 11.63
CA VAL A 12 -1.08 7.64 11.32
C VAL A 12 0.40 7.84 10.98
N CYS A 13 0.83 9.06 10.68
CA CYS A 13 2.20 9.31 10.21
C CYS A 13 3.26 8.98 11.27
N ASP A 14 3.02 9.29 12.54
CA ASP A 14 3.97 9.00 13.62
C ASP A 14 4.20 7.50 13.79
N ILE A 15 3.13 6.69 13.62
CA ILE A 15 3.21 5.23 13.65
C ILE A 15 4.05 4.73 12.48
N ILE A 16 3.78 5.20 11.25
CA ILE A 16 4.54 4.77 10.06
C ILE A 16 6.02 5.16 10.16
N ASN A 17 6.32 6.34 10.73
CA ASN A 17 7.70 6.79 10.91
C ASN A 17 8.47 5.94 11.93
N ALA A 18 7.79 5.47 12.98
CA ALA A 18 8.41 4.66 14.03
C ALA A 18 8.54 3.18 13.64
N ASP A 19 7.45 2.61 13.10
CA ASP A 19 7.28 1.16 12.97
C ASP A 19 7.18 0.68 11.51
N GLY A 20 7.14 1.61 10.55
CA GLY A 20 6.90 1.30 9.15
C GLY A 20 5.42 1.06 8.82
N PHE A 21 5.16 0.50 7.65
CA PHE A 21 3.79 0.19 7.24
C PHE A 21 3.30 -1.06 7.97
N ASN A 22 2.08 -1.00 8.49
CA ASN A 22 1.46 -2.14 9.16
C ASN A 22 0.06 -2.39 8.59
N ARG A 23 -0.16 -3.61 8.11
CA ARG A 23 -1.41 -4.00 7.47
C ARG A 23 -2.62 -3.93 8.39
N SER A 24 -2.43 -4.05 9.72
CA SER A 24 -3.52 -3.92 10.70
C SER A 24 -4.09 -2.51 10.81
N TYR A 25 -3.33 -1.49 10.38
CA TYR A 25 -3.83 -0.11 10.24
C TYR A 25 -4.26 0.23 8.81
N SER A 26 -3.98 -0.67 7.87
CA SER A 26 -4.31 -0.53 6.45
C SER A 26 -5.68 -1.16 6.17
N GLY A 27 -6.51 -0.53 5.35
CA GLY A 27 -7.71 -1.22 4.83
C GLY A 27 -9.07 -0.81 5.40
N ALA A 28 -9.21 0.36 6.03
CA ALA A 28 -10.55 0.89 6.34
C ALA A 28 -11.43 1.08 5.08
N ASN A 29 -10.82 1.23 3.89
CA ASN A 29 -11.53 1.62 2.66
C ASN A 29 -11.22 0.79 1.40
N ALA A 30 -10.33 -0.22 1.44
CA ALA A 30 -9.94 -0.95 0.22
C ALA A 30 -9.30 -2.32 0.52
N THR A 31 -10.09 -3.39 0.57
CA THR A 31 -9.61 -4.80 0.66
C THR A 31 -9.95 -5.62 -0.58
N MET A 32 -10.36 -4.96 -1.67
CA MET A 32 -10.83 -5.59 -2.92
C MET A 32 -9.83 -6.55 -3.58
N TYR A 33 -8.53 -6.38 -3.28
CA TYR A 33 -7.43 -7.16 -3.86
C TYR A 33 -6.67 -7.97 -2.81
N GLY A 34 -7.05 -7.85 -1.53
CA GLY A 34 -6.42 -8.53 -0.41
C GLY A 34 -6.39 -7.67 0.86
N GLU A 35 -6.23 -8.31 2.01
CA GLU A 35 -6.04 -7.70 3.33
C GLU A 35 -4.55 -7.37 3.55
N GLY A 36 -4.04 -6.37 2.81
CA GLY A 36 -2.65 -5.94 2.88
C GLY A 36 -2.49 -4.41 2.86
N THR A 37 -1.25 -3.95 2.72
CA THR A 37 -0.94 -2.52 2.58
C THR A 37 -0.91 -2.14 1.10
N TYR A 38 -1.66 -1.10 0.75
CA TYR A 38 -1.91 -0.68 -0.63
C TYR A 38 -0.97 0.45 -1.05
N PHE A 39 -0.38 0.34 -2.24
CA PHE A 39 0.54 1.32 -2.81
C PHE A 39 0.19 1.62 -4.26
N ALA A 40 -0.03 2.89 -4.59
CA ALA A 40 -0.34 3.32 -5.94
C ALA A 40 0.92 3.59 -6.77
N VAL A 41 0.85 3.29 -8.07
CA VAL A 41 1.89 3.65 -9.05
C VAL A 41 1.88 5.17 -9.30
N ASN A 42 0.69 5.77 -9.38
CA ASN A 42 0.53 7.21 -9.62
C ASN A 42 0.27 7.95 -8.31
N ALA A 43 1.07 8.98 -8.04
CA ALA A 43 0.91 9.84 -6.87
C ALA A 43 -0.48 10.49 -6.80
N SER A 44 -1.08 10.82 -7.95
CA SER A 44 -2.41 11.45 -8.01
C SER A 44 -3.51 10.60 -7.36
N TYR A 45 -3.40 9.26 -7.42
CA TYR A 45 -4.34 8.36 -6.77
C TYR A 45 -4.23 8.48 -5.25
N SER A 46 -3.01 8.34 -4.73
CA SER A 46 -2.71 8.45 -3.30
C SER A 46 -2.98 9.85 -2.76
N ALA A 47 -2.79 10.89 -3.57
CA ALA A 47 -3.06 12.28 -3.24
C ALA A 47 -4.56 12.62 -3.20
N SER A 48 -5.49 11.74 -3.58
CA SER A 48 -6.92 12.03 -3.45
C SER A 48 -7.36 12.14 -1.99
N ASP A 49 -8.44 12.88 -1.71
CA ASP A 49 -8.95 13.09 -0.35
C ASP A 49 -9.42 11.79 0.31
N THR A 50 -9.69 10.74 -0.47
CA THR A 50 -10.05 9.42 0.06
C THR A 50 -8.91 8.78 0.85
N TYR A 51 -7.67 8.93 0.36
CA TYR A 51 -6.49 8.24 0.90
C TYR A 51 -5.58 9.19 1.68
N SER A 52 -5.31 10.37 1.14
CA SER A 52 -4.61 11.44 1.87
C SER A 52 -5.64 12.42 2.43
N GLN A 53 -6.39 12.02 3.45
CA GLN A 53 -7.44 12.86 4.03
C GLN A 53 -6.83 14.18 4.57
N PRO A 54 -7.41 15.34 4.21
CA PRO A 54 -6.98 16.61 4.79
C PRO A 54 -7.07 16.60 6.31
N GLU A 55 -6.05 17.12 6.97
CA GLU A 55 -6.04 17.31 8.41
C GLU A 55 -7.17 18.27 8.84
N GLN A 56 -7.83 17.97 9.96
CA GLN A 56 -8.94 18.78 10.45
C GLN A 56 -8.49 20.22 10.71
N GLY A 57 -9.16 21.18 10.07
CA GLY A 57 -8.82 22.60 10.20
C GLY A 57 -7.62 23.05 9.34
N SER A 58 -7.08 22.19 8.48
CA SER A 58 -6.06 22.55 7.48
C SER A 58 -6.37 21.94 6.11
N GLN A 59 -5.61 22.32 5.08
CA GLN A 59 -5.64 21.66 3.76
C GLN A 59 -4.44 20.72 3.57
N LYS A 60 -3.67 20.48 4.65
CA LYS A 60 -2.49 19.64 4.58
C LYS A 60 -2.90 18.19 4.44
N LYS A 61 -2.24 17.49 3.51
CA LYS A 61 -2.47 16.08 3.21
C LYS A 61 -1.16 15.33 3.25
N MET A 62 -1.19 14.10 3.76
CA MET A 62 0.01 13.31 4.01
C MET A 62 0.10 12.15 3.03
N MET A 63 1.22 12.06 2.32
CA MET A 63 1.47 10.98 1.36
C MET A 63 2.92 10.52 1.47
N TYR A 64 3.12 9.21 1.58
CA TYR A 64 4.46 8.62 1.52
C TYR A 64 4.85 8.29 0.08
N ARG A 65 6.13 8.53 -0.24
CA ARG A 65 6.83 7.82 -1.32
C ARG A 65 7.63 6.70 -0.68
N ALA A 66 7.38 5.46 -1.09
CA ALA A 66 7.96 4.28 -0.48
C ALA A 66 8.72 3.44 -1.51
N LYS A 67 9.76 2.74 -1.05
CA LYS A 67 10.39 1.64 -1.78
C LYS A 67 9.70 0.35 -1.39
N VAL A 68 9.11 -0.34 -2.37
CA VAL A 68 8.28 -1.52 -2.13
C VAL A 68 8.88 -2.72 -2.88
N LEU A 69 9.08 -3.82 -2.16
CA LEU A 69 9.55 -5.08 -2.71
C LEU A 69 8.37 -5.84 -3.34
N THR A 70 7.94 -5.43 -4.53
CA THR A 70 6.77 -6.03 -5.20
C THR A 70 7.00 -7.45 -5.73
N GLY A 71 8.27 -7.82 -5.97
CA GLY A 71 8.66 -9.14 -6.48
C GLY A 71 7.83 -9.61 -7.67
N ASP A 72 7.57 -10.92 -7.72
CA ASP A 72 6.61 -11.54 -8.62
C ASP A 72 5.20 -11.29 -8.11
N TYR A 73 4.31 -10.85 -8.99
CA TYR A 73 2.95 -10.49 -8.63
C TYR A 73 1.91 -11.21 -9.47
N CYS A 74 0.70 -11.33 -8.93
CA CYS A 74 -0.48 -11.81 -9.64
C CYS A 74 -1.69 -10.91 -9.35
N LYS A 75 -2.81 -11.15 -10.05
CA LYS A 75 -4.05 -10.43 -9.76
C LYS A 75 -4.53 -10.74 -8.34
N GLY A 76 -4.88 -9.69 -7.61
CA GLY A 76 -5.44 -9.80 -6.26
C GLY A 76 -6.93 -10.11 -6.26
N GLN A 77 -7.42 -10.56 -5.11
CA GLN A 77 -8.82 -10.86 -4.87
C GLN A 77 -9.17 -10.54 -3.42
N GLU A 78 -10.41 -10.13 -3.20
CA GLU A 78 -11.00 -9.97 -1.87
C GLU A 78 -10.84 -11.25 -1.03
N GLY A 79 -10.53 -11.06 0.25
CA GLY A 79 -10.34 -12.14 1.23
C GLY A 79 -8.94 -12.78 1.23
N PHE A 80 -8.04 -12.41 0.32
CA PHE A 80 -6.64 -12.85 0.42
C PHE A 80 -5.97 -12.24 1.65
N LYS A 81 -5.42 -13.09 2.52
CA LYS A 81 -4.62 -12.68 3.69
C LYS A 81 -3.11 -12.79 3.46
N GLU A 82 -2.74 -13.49 2.39
CA GLU A 82 -1.38 -13.68 1.90
C GLU A 82 -1.47 -13.75 0.36
N PRO A 83 -0.38 -13.49 -0.39
CA PRO A 83 -0.36 -13.74 -1.82
C PRO A 83 -0.64 -15.22 -2.13
N PRO A 84 -1.32 -15.56 -3.22
CA PRO A 84 -1.61 -16.95 -3.56
C PRO A 84 -0.33 -17.71 -3.96
N LEU A 85 -0.43 -19.04 -4.00
CA LEU A 85 0.63 -19.92 -4.52
C LEU A 85 0.80 -19.71 -6.03
N LYS A 86 2.04 -19.75 -6.53
CA LYS A 86 2.33 -19.72 -7.98
C LYS A 86 1.86 -20.99 -8.69
N ASP A 87 1.92 -22.12 -7.99
CA ASP A 87 1.37 -23.42 -8.40
C ASP A 87 0.52 -23.97 -7.24
N PRO A 88 -0.75 -24.37 -7.46
CA PRO A 88 -1.59 -24.99 -6.42
C PRO A 88 -0.97 -26.22 -5.73
N LYS A 89 -0.01 -26.90 -6.34
CA LYS A 89 0.73 -28.05 -5.78
C LYS A 89 2.10 -27.67 -5.22
N GLY A 90 2.53 -26.43 -5.43
CA GLY A 90 3.81 -25.90 -4.98
C GLY A 90 3.78 -25.37 -3.54
N ARG A 91 4.91 -24.79 -3.13
CA ARG A 91 5.05 -24.06 -1.85
C ARG A 91 5.39 -22.58 -2.01
N GLU A 92 5.74 -22.18 -3.23
CA GLU A 92 6.12 -20.81 -3.53
C GLU A 92 4.87 -19.94 -3.74
N ARG A 93 4.81 -18.81 -3.04
CA ARG A 93 3.79 -17.78 -3.22
C ARG A 93 4.32 -16.67 -4.11
N TYR A 94 3.39 -15.92 -4.70
CA TYR A 94 3.73 -14.59 -5.21
C TYR A 94 4.23 -13.70 -4.06
N ASP A 95 4.94 -12.63 -4.38
CA ASP A 95 5.45 -11.68 -3.40
C ASP A 95 4.40 -10.60 -3.10
N SER A 96 3.60 -10.22 -4.10
CA SER A 96 2.55 -9.21 -3.97
C SER A 96 1.36 -9.51 -4.89
N VAL A 97 0.30 -8.72 -4.76
CA VAL A 97 -0.83 -8.78 -5.69
C VAL A 97 -1.15 -7.41 -6.28
N VAL A 98 -1.81 -7.40 -7.43
CA VAL A 98 -2.12 -6.19 -8.21
C VAL A 98 -3.59 -6.11 -8.62
N ASP A 99 -4.03 -4.92 -9.00
CA ASP A 99 -5.39 -4.68 -9.49
C ASP A 99 -5.64 -5.29 -10.89
N ARG A 100 -4.62 -5.28 -11.75
CA ARG A 100 -4.70 -5.67 -13.18
C ARG A 100 -3.31 -5.96 -13.79
N ASP A 101 -3.28 -6.52 -15.01
CA ASP A 101 -2.03 -6.94 -15.70
C ASP A 101 -1.05 -5.80 -15.99
N ASN A 102 -1.54 -4.56 -16.18
CA ASN A 102 -0.73 -3.33 -16.15
C ASN A 102 -1.03 -2.57 -14.86
N PRO A 103 -0.33 -2.89 -13.75
CA PRO A 103 -0.77 -2.52 -12.41
C PRO A 103 -0.82 -1.01 -12.25
N THR A 104 -1.89 -0.51 -11.64
CA THR A 104 -1.89 0.85 -11.07
C THR A 104 -1.66 0.84 -9.58
N MET A 105 -1.66 -0.35 -8.98
CA MET A 105 -1.56 -0.55 -7.56
C MET A 105 -0.92 -1.90 -7.24
N TYR A 106 -0.19 -1.93 -6.14
CA TYR A 106 0.35 -3.13 -5.53
C TYR A 106 -0.15 -3.24 -4.11
N VAL A 107 -0.42 -4.47 -3.68
CA VAL A 107 -0.76 -4.82 -2.30
C VAL A 107 0.29 -5.79 -1.80
N VAL A 108 0.96 -5.41 -0.70
CA VAL A 108 1.95 -6.24 -0.02
C VAL A 108 1.41 -6.68 1.32
N PHE A 109 1.79 -7.89 1.74
CA PHE A 109 1.21 -8.54 2.91
C PHE A 109 2.19 -8.60 4.08
N GLN A 110 3.48 -8.39 3.88
CA GLN A 110 4.46 -8.36 4.97
C GLN A 110 4.80 -6.90 5.34
N ASP A 111 4.82 -6.59 6.64
CA ASP A 111 5.00 -5.23 7.14
C ASP A 111 6.38 -4.64 6.79
N ASN A 112 7.40 -5.50 6.72
CA ASN A 112 8.77 -5.12 6.34
C ASN A 112 9.03 -5.12 4.82
N GLN A 113 7.99 -5.32 3.99
CA GLN A 113 8.13 -5.37 2.52
C GLN A 113 8.13 -3.97 1.87
N ALA A 114 7.90 -2.92 2.66
CA ALA A 114 7.88 -1.54 2.21
C ALA A 114 8.65 -0.64 3.18
N TYR A 115 9.51 0.22 2.63
CA TYR A 115 10.27 1.21 3.37
C TYR A 115 9.73 2.61 3.07
N PRO A 116 9.21 3.36 4.07
CA PRO A 116 8.75 4.74 3.89
C PRO A 116 9.97 5.65 3.70
N GLU A 117 10.26 6.03 2.45
CA GLU A 117 11.48 6.76 2.12
C GLU A 117 11.31 8.27 2.31
N TYR A 118 10.14 8.81 1.97
CA TYR A 118 9.82 10.23 2.15
C TYR A 118 8.36 10.42 2.54
N LEU A 119 8.12 11.32 3.49
CA LEU A 119 6.81 11.92 3.73
C LEU A 119 6.67 13.21 2.92
N ILE A 120 5.65 13.28 2.08
CA ILE A 120 5.28 14.44 1.26
C ILE A 120 4.05 15.08 1.89
N VAL A 121 4.17 16.37 2.22
CA VAL A 121 3.06 17.19 2.71
C VAL A 121 2.53 18.05 1.57
N LEU A 122 1.32 17.73 1.10
CA LEU A 122 0.63 18.46 0.05
C LEU A 122 -0.21 19.60 0.68
N LYS A 123 -0.48 20.65 -0.11
CA LYS A 123 -1.29 21.81 0.28
C LYS A 123 -2.37 22.07 -0.76
#